data_AF-A0A969FPJ1-F1
#
_entry.id   AF-A0A969FPJ1-F1
#
_cell.length_a   1.000
_cell.length_b   1.000
_cell.length_c   1.000
_cell.angle_alpha   90.00
_cell.angle_beta   90.00
_cell.angle_gamma   90.00
#
_symmetry.space_group_name_H-M   'P 1'
#
loop_
_entity.id
_entity.type
_entity.pdbx_description
1 polymer ?
#
loop_
_entity_poly.entity_id
_entity_poly.type
_entity_poly.pdbx_seq_one_letter_code
_entity_poly.pdbx_strand_id
1 'polypeptide(L)'
;MRNAFNRTTLVFEALREADALTEKEAAYFVEEVGRTFALRKKPLHIHEQLRELIFENPSVQSVVVTSATMTTRNESFDFVAGELGAEDSVEMVAPSPFDFSKQAMLCVPKSLPIPSDKRWSQAVADVVERVATAADGRTLGLFTSYRMLNLVAGHLQACGWGGPCLEARDGSAVAVDQPVPRRDRHGAARNRIFLGRRRRSR
;
A
#
# COMPACT_ATOMS: atom_id res chain seq x y z
N MET A 1 -17.29 38.67 1.36
CA MET A 1 -16.15 38.95 0.46
C MET A 1 -14.79 39.11 1.18
N ARG A 2 -14.70 39.73 2.37
CA ARG A 2 -13.43 39.89 3.12
C ARG A 2 -12.73 38.58 3.58
N ASN A 3 -13.47 37.50 3.81
CA ASN A 3 -12.91 36.22 4.29
C ASN A 3 -12.17 35.39 3.24
N ALA A 4 -12.48 35.54 1.95
CA ALA A 4 -11.80 34.80 0.89
C ALA A 4 -10.45 35.47 0.54
N PHE A 5 -10.43 36.81 0.47
CA PHE A 5 -9.23 37.59 0.17
C PHE A 5 -8.13 37.38 1.22
N ASN A 6 -8.48 37.51 2.51
CA ASN A 6 -7.50 37.31 3.59
C ASN A 6 -6.94 35.87 3.63
N ARG A 7 -7.73 34.86 3.19
CA ARG A 7 -7.26 33.47 3.10
C ARG A 7 -6.31 33.27 1.92
N THR A 8 -6.59 33.88 0.77
CA THR A 8 -5.69 33.85 -0.38
C THR A 8 -4.36 34.52 -0.06
N THR A 9 -4.37 35.64 0.66
CA THR A 9 -3.15 36.34 1.09
C THR A 9 -2.30 35.48 2.03
N LEU A 10 -2.90 34.84 3.04
CA LEU A 10 -2.18 33.97 3.97
C LEU A 10 -1.56 32.75 3.27
N VAL A 11 -2.27 32.14 2.30
CA VAL A 11 -1.72 31.04 1.51
C VAL A 11 -0.59 31.54 0.61
N PHE A 12 -0.73 32.72 0.00
CA PHE A 12 0.29 33.30 -0.87
C PHE A 12 1.56 33.69 -0.11
N GLU A 13 1.42 34.25 1.10
CA GLU A 13 2.54 34.55 2.00
C GLU A 13 3.21 33.26 2.50
N ALA A 14 2.44 32.27 2.94
CA ALA A 14 2.98 30.97 3.32
C ALA A 14 3.70 30.26 2.16
N LEU A 15 3.22 30.41 0.92
CA LEU A 15 3.87 29.89 -0.28
C LEU A 15 5.15 30.66 -0.63
N ARG A 16 5.20 31.98 -0.44
CA ARG A 16 6.43 32.78 -0.60
C ARG A 16 7.48 32.43 0.46
N GLU A 17 7.06 32.23 1.70
CA GLU A 17 7.94 31.75 2.76
C GLU A 17 8.42 30.33 2.47
N ALA A 18 7.54 29.46 1.96
CA ALA A 18 7.93 28.13 1.51
C ALA A 18 8.99 28.19 0.40
N ASP A 19 8.81 29.05 -0.60
CA ASP A 19 9.77 29.26 -1.70
C ASP A 19 11.14 29.72 -1.17
N ALA A 20 11.15 30.66 -0.22
CA ALA A 20 12.36 31.11 0.46
C ALA A 20 13.02 30.04 1.34
N LEU A 21 12.23 29.09 1.85
CA LEU A 21 12.65 27.95 2.69
C LEU A 21 12.76 26.64 1.90
N THR A 22 12.67 26.69 0.56
CA THR A 22 12.67 25.48 -0.28
C THR A 22 14.07 24.92 -0.32
N GLU A 23 14.31 23.96 0.56
CA GLU A 23 15.45 23.06 0.47
C GLU A 23 15.22 22.11 -0.71
N LYS A 24 16.27 21.81 -1.47
CA LYS A 24 16.18 20.94 -2.65
C LYS A 24 15.78 19.49 -2.33
N GLU A 25 15.85 19.09 -1.06
CA GLU A 25 15.63 17.72 -0.60
C GLU A 25 14.31 17.54 0.16
N ALA A 26 13.33 18.41 -0.05
CA ALA A 26 12.00 18.25 0.53
C ALA A 26 10.88 18.50 -0.49
N ALA A 27 9.81 17.70 -0.37
CA ALA A 27 8.56 17.96 -1.05
C ALA A 27 7.68 18.88 -0.19
N TYR A 28 7.17 19.95 -0.79
CA TYR A 28 6.26 20.89 -0.16
C TYR A 28 4.88 20.76 -0.80
N PHE A 29 3.83 20.70 0.01
CA PHE A 29 2.46 20.66 -0.48
C PHE A 29 1.50 21.36 0.47
N VAL A 30 0.44 21.94 -0.09
CA VAL A 30 -0.63 22.56 0.69
C VAL A 30 -1.79 21.57 0.80
N GLU A 31 -2.24 21.31 2.02
CA GLU A 31 -3.40 20.49 2.31
C GLU A 31 -4.53 21.36 2.87
N GLU A 32 -5.75 21.19 2.37
CA GLU A 32 -6.95 21.75 3.00
C GLU A 32 -7.32 20.89 4.22
N VAL A 33 -7.32 21.51 5.40
CA VAL A 33 -7.69 20.88 6.67
C VAL A 33 -8.96 21.54 7.18
N GLY A 34 -10.11 20.96 6.84
CA GLY A 34 -11.42 21.47 7.23
C GLY A 34 -11.77 22.77 6.50
N ARG A 35 -11.51 23.92 7.11
CA ARG A 35 -11.73 25.26 6.52
C ARG A 35 -10.46 26.13 6.48
N THR A 36 -9.31 25.53 6.83
CA THR A 36 -8.00 26.17 6.83
C THR A 36 -7.08 25.44 5.85
N PHE A 37 -5.92 26.04 5.58
CA PHE A 37 -4.87 25.43 4.78
C PHE A 37 -3.65 25.20 5.66
N ALA A 38 -2.97 24.08 5.44
CA ALA A 38 -1.71 23.76 6.07
C ALA A 38 -0.63 23.58 5.00
N LEU A 39 0.48 24.29 5.13
CA LEU A 39 1.69 24.00 4.39
C LEU A 39 2.40 22.81 5.05
N ARG A 40 2.69 21.77 4.28
CA ARG A 40 3.41 20.59 4.72
C ARG A 40 4.78 20.54 4.04
N LYS A 41 5.82 20.25 4.83
CA LYS A 41 7.16 19.89 4.36
C LYS A 41 7.36 18.40 4.63
N LYS A 42 7.80 17.64 3.62
CA LYS A 42 8.17 16.24 3.76
C LYS A 42 9.58 16.04 3.20
N PRO A 43 10.58 15.69 4.02
CA PRO A 43 11.90 15.34 3.53
C PRO A 43 11.82 14.22 2.49
N LEU A 44 12.63 14.31 1.44
CA LEU A 44 12.77 13.25 0.44
C LEU A 44 13.60 12.10 0.99
N HIS A 45 14.56 12.42 1.85
CA HIS A 45 15.44 11.47 2.52
C HIS A 45 15.41 11.70 4.03
N ILE A 46 15.51 10.62 4.80
CA ILE A 46 15.56 10.66 6.27
C ILE A 46 16.77 9.91 6.85
N HIS A 47 17.68 9.44 5.98
CA HIS A 47 18.77 8.56 6.37
C HIS A 47 19.76 9.25 7.33
N GLU A 48 20.04 10.54 7.16
CA GLU A 48 20.91 11.30 8.07
C GLU A 48 20.34 11.36 9.48
N GLN A 49 19.04 11.68 9.62
CA GLN A 49 18.40 11.75 10.93
C GLN A 49 18.33 10.37 11.58
N LEU A 50 18.07 9.32 10.81
CA LEU A 50 18.08 7.94 11.33
C LEU A 50 19.48 7.53 11.77
N ARG A 51 20.51 7.85 10.99
CA ARG A 51 21.92 7.63 11.35
C ARG A 51 22.25 8.27 12.69
N GLU A 52 22.04 9.57 12.83
CA GLU A 52 22.37 10.30 14.05
C GLU A 52 21.57 9.82 15.28
N LEU A 53 20.26 9.62 15.11
CA LEU A 53 19.36 9.35 16.24
C LEU A 53 19.38 7.88 16.70
N ILE A 54 19.73 6.95 15.81
CA ILE A 54 19.63 5.51 16.06
C ILE A 54 21.00 4.83 15.96
N PHE A 55 21.70 4.98 14.84
CA PHE A 55 22.88 4.17 14.53
C PHE A 55 24.18 4.72 15.13
N GLU A 56 24.34 6.04 15.20
CA GLU A 56 25.50 6.73 15.79
C GLU A 56 25.22 7.25 17.22
N ASN A 57 24.01 7.04 17.73
CA ASN A 57 23.60 7.53 19.04
C ASN A 57 24.40 6.81 20.15
N PRO A 58 25.21 7.52 20.97
CA PRO A 58 26.03 6.91 22.01
C PRO A 58 25.25 6.19 23.11
N SER A 59 23.95 6.47 23.24
CA SER A 59 23.07 5.79 24.20
C SER A 59 22.56 4.45 23.70
N VAL A 60 22.75 4.15 22.41
CA VAL A 60 22.33 2.90 21.75
C VAL A 60 23.53 1.99 21.60
N GLN A 61 23.54 0.87 22.33
CA GLN A 61 24.69 -0.05 22.32
C GLN A 61 24.73 -0.94 21.07
N SER A 62 23.58 -1.31 20.52
CA SER A 62 23.47 -2.15 19.33
C SER A 62 22.09 -1.99 18.68
N VAL A 63 22.04 -2.13 17.36
CA VAL A 63 20.81 -2.07 16.56
C VAL A 63 20.75 -3.31 15.68
N VAL A 64 19.62 -4.01 15.72
CA VAL A 64 19.34 -5.14 14.83
C VAL A 64 18.09 -4.81 14.02
N VAL A 65 18.25 -4.71 12.71
CA VAL A 65 17.14 -4.53 11.76
C VAL A 65 16.91 -5.86 11.07
N THR A 66 15.69 -6.40 11.18
CA THR A 66 15.34 -7.70 10.59
C THR A 66 13.94 -7.68 10.01
N SER A 67 13.79 -8.25 8.82
CA SER A 67 12.52 -8.44 8.14
C SER A 67 12.67 -9.47 7.02
N ALA A 68 11.56 -10.10 6.64
CA ALA A 68 11.53 -11.12 5.59
C ALA A 68 11.74 -10.55 4.17
N THR A 69 11.78 -9.22 3.99
CA THR A 69 11.81 -8.57 2.68
C THR A 69 12.78 -7.38 2.63
N MET A 70 13.96 -7.49 3.24
CA MET A 70 14.95 -6.40 3.26
C MET A 70 15.87 -6.37 2.03
N THR A 71 16.13 -7.53 1.44
CA THR A 71 17.03 -7.62 0.30
C THR A 71 16.33 -7.33 -1.01
N THR A 72 17.11 -6.85 -1.97
CA THR A 72 16.68 -6.64 -3.34
C THR A 72 17.30 -7.69 -4.25
N ARG A 73 17.43 -7.38 -5.55
CA ARG A 73 18.03 -8.30 -6.53
C ARG A 73 19.44 -8.70 -6.07
N ASN A 74 19.79 -9.96 -6.26
CA ASN A 74 21.08 -10.53 -5.87
C ASN A 74 21.34 -10.46 -4.35
N GLU A 75 20.30 -10.51 -3.52
CA GLU A 75 20.44 -10.60 -2.06
C GLU A 75 21.12 -9.37 -1.42
N SER A 76 21.16 -8.24 -2.12
CA SER A 76 21.79 -6.99 -1.65
C SER A 76 20.87 -6.18 -0.71
N PHE A 77 21.46 -5.62 0.35
CA PHE A 77 20.82 -4.68 1.27
C PHE A 77 21.11 -3.20 0.94
N ASP A 78 21.88 -2.88 -0.11
CA ASP A 78 22.33 -1.52 -0.44
C ASP A 78 21.18 -0.49 -0.42
N PHE A 79 20.02 -0.88 -0.96
CA PHE A 79 18.83 -0.02 -0.99
C PHE A 79 18.34 0.33 0.42
N VAL A 80 18.18 -0.67 1.30
CA VAL A 80 17.67 -0.42 2.65
C VAL A 80 18.72 0.23 3.53
N ALA A 81 19.99 -0.13 3.35
CA ALA A 81 21.10 0.48 4.06
C ALA A 81 21.21 1.98 3.75
N GLY A 82 21.13 2.37 2.46
CA GLY A 82 21.13 3.78 2.06
C GLY A 82 19.90 4.57 2.51
N GLU A 83 18.71 3.96 2.50
CA GLU A 83 17.48 4.63 3.00
C GLU A 83 17.50 4.83 4.53
N LEU A 84 18.19 3.96 5.26
CA LEU A 84 18.32 4.04 6.72
C LEU A 84 19.56 4.81 7.19
N GLY A 85 20.57 4.97 6.35
CA GLY A 85 21.87 5.53 6.73
C GLY A 85 22.75 4.52 7.49
N ALA A 86 22.63 3.23 7.17
CA ALA A 86 23.29 2.10 7.83
C ALA A 86 24.21 1.32 6.87
N GLU A 87 24.96 2.03 6.02
CA GLU A 87 25.82 1.47 4.97
C GLU A 87 26.99 0.64 5.51
N ASP A 88 27.43 0.92 6.74
CA ASP A 88 28.51 0.16 7.41
C ASP A 88 27.99 -1.05 8.22
N SER A 89 26.76 -1.50 7.96
CA SER A 89 26.13 -2.59 8.71
C SER A 89 26.69 -3.98 8.38
N VAL A 90 26.60 -4.90 9.34
CA VAL A 90 26.87 -6.33 9.09
C VAL A 90 25.60 -6.99 8.57
N GLU A 91 25.69 -7.60 7.39
CA GLU A 91 24.54 -8.12 6.67
C GLU A 91 24.47 -9.66 6.72
N MET A 92 23.26 -10.20 6.82
CA MET A 92 23.02 -11.64 6.78
C MET A 92 21.67 -11.94 6.12
N VAL A 93 21.69 -12.83 5.13
CA VAL A 93 20.48 -13.39 4.52
C VAL A 93 20.23 -14.78 5.05
N ALA A 94 19.11 -14.95 5.75
CA ALA A 94 18.66 -16.27 6.16
C ALA A 94 17.91 -16.95 5.00
N PRO A 95 18.30 -18.17 4.56
CA PRO A 95 17.58 -18.88 3.51
C PRO A 95 16.17 -19.25 3.96
N SER A 96 15.22 -19.20 3.02
CA SER A 96 13.84 -19.66 3.28
C SER A 96 13.82 -21.14 3.64
N PRO A 97 13.08 -21.55 4.69
CA PRO A 97 12.92 -22.97 5.04
C PRO A 97 11.90 -23.70 4.12
N PHE A 98 11.27 -22.99 3.17
CA PHE A 98 10.19 -23.51 2.33
C PHE A 98 10.68 -24.01 0.96
N ASP A 99 10.18 -25.17 0.53
CA ASP A 99 10.40 -25.73 -0.81
C ASP A 99 9.33 -25.20 -1.76
N PHE A 100 9.56 -24.00 -2.29
CA PHE A 100 8.61 -23.33 -3.19
C PHE A 100 8.32 -24.13 -4.47
N SER A 101 9.24 -25.01 -4.90
CA SER A 101 9.03 -25.84 -6.10
C SER A 101 7.88 -26.85 -5.91
N LYS A 102 7.65 -27.28 -4.67
CA LYS A 102 6.57 -28.21 -4.29
C LYS A 102 5.39 -27.52 -3.61
N GLN A 103 5.61 -26.33 -3.06
CA GLN A 103 4.63 -25.64 -2.21
C GLN A 103 3.95 -24.45 -2.90
N ALA A 104 4.45 -23.98 -4.05
CA ALA A 104 3.91 -22.83 -4.74
C ALA A 104 3.86 -23.03 -6.27
N MET A 105 2.90 -22.37 -6.91
CA MET A 105 2.79 -22.31 -8.37
C MET A 105 2.60 -20.86 -8.79
N LEU A 106 3.41 -20.41 -9.76
CA LEU A 106 3.26 -19.10 -10.39
C LEU A 106 2.40 -19.22 -11.64
N CYS A 107 1.21 -18.61 -11.61
CA CYS A 107 0.32 -18.56 -12.76
C CYS A 107 0.27 -17.15 -13.35
N VAL A 108 0.63 -17.01 -14.62
CA VAL A 108 0.54 -15.75 -15.37
C VAL A 108 -0.51 -15.88 -16.47
N PRO A 109 -1.68 -15.20 -16.35
CA PRO A 109 -2.70 -15.22 -17.39
C PRO A 109 -2.17 -14.61 -18.69
N LYS A 110 -2.24 -15.36 -19.80
CA LYS A 110 -1.65 -14.94 -21.10
C LYS A 110 -2.52 -14.02 -21.94
N SER A 111 -3.82 -13.94 -21.67
CA SER A 111 -4.80 -13.32 -22.59
C SER A 111 -5.58 -12.17 -21.95
N LEU A 112 -4.96 -11.44 -21.02
CA LEU A 112 -5.56 -10.24 -20.46
C LEU A 112 -5.43 -9.07 -21.44
N PRO A 113 -6.46 -8.22 -21.58
CA PRO A 113 -6.34 -6.98 -22.34
C PRO A 113 -5.36 -6.02 -21.65
N ILE A 114 -5.03 -4.88 -22.25
CA ILE A 114 -4.20 -3.87 -21.57
C ILE A 114 -4.97 -3.20 -20.43
N PRO A 115 -4.32 -2.71 -19.35
CA PRO A 115 -5.01 -2.12 -18.19
C PRO A 115 -5.90 -0.91 -18.48
N SER A 116 -5.66 -0.19 -19.59
CA SER A 116 -6.47 0.94 -20.03
C SER A 116 -7.76 0.52 -20.77
N ASP A 117 -7.89 -0.74 -21.14
CA ASP A 117 -9.07 -1.27 -21.83
C ASP A 117 -10.25 -1.36 -20.86
N LYS A 118 -11.45 -1.00 -21.35
CA LYS A 118 -12.70 -1.09 -20.57
C LYS A 118 -13.02 -2.52 -20.11
N ARG A 119 -12.52 -3.53 -20.84
CA ARG A 119 -12.69 -4.96 -20.55
C ARG A 119 -11.75 -5.48 -19.46
N TRP A 120 -10.75 -4.70 -19.05
CA TRP A 120 -9.74 -5.12 -18.08
C TRP A 120 -10.36 -5.62 -16.77
N SER A 121 -11.32 -4.88 -16.22
CA SER A 121 -11.91 -5.22 -14.93
C SER A 121 -12.67 -6.55 -14.95
N GLN A 122 -13.41 -6.82 -16.03
CA GLN A 122 -14.10 -8.09 -16.23
C GLN A 122 -13.09 -9.23 -16.43
N ALA A 123 -12.09 -9.05 -17.29
CA ALA A 123 -11.10 -10.09 -17.57
C ALA A 123 -10.31 -10.50 -16.31
N VAL A 124 -10.01 -9.53 -15.42
CA VAL A 124 -9.41 -9.80 -14.11
C VAL A 124 -10.39 -10.55 -13.20
N ALA A 125 -11.67 -10.17 -13.18
CA ALA A 125 -12.69 -10.87 -12.39
C ALA A 125 -12.81 -12.34 -12.81
N ASP A 126 -12.81 -12.63 -14.11
CA ASP A 126 -12.87 -14.00 -14.64
C ASP A 126 -11.66 -14.83 -14.20
N VAL A 127 -10.46 -14.23 -14.16
CA VAL A 127 -9.26 -14.90 -13.64
C VAL A 127 -9.42 -15.18 -12.14
N VAL A 128 -9.85 -14.18 -11.37
CA VAL A 128 -10.04 -14.31 -9.92
C VAL A 128 -11.07 -15.40 -9.62
N GLU A 129 -12.19 -15.44 -10.32
CA GLU A 129 -13.21 -16.48 -10.18
C GLU A 129 -12.65 -17.88 -10.44
N ARG A 130 -11.89 -18.06 -11.54
CA ARG A 130 -11.27 -19.34 -11.86
C ARG A 130 -10.28 -19.80 -10.80
N VAL A 131 -9.39 -18.89 -10.36
CA VAL A 131 -8.41 -19.19 -9.31
C VAL A 131 -9.10 -19.51 -8.00
N ALA A 132 -10.10 -18.71 -7.62
CA ALA A 132 -10.84 -18.91 -6.39
C ALA A 132 -11.63 -20.22 -6.41
N THR A 133 -12.24 -20.58 -7.55
CA THR A 133 -12.91 -21.87 -7.72
C THR A 133 -11.94 -23.03 -7.55
N ALA A 134 -10.77 -22.96 -8.22
CA ALA A 134 -9.73 -23.99 -8.11
C ALA A 134 -9.16 -24.11 -6.68
N ALA A 135 -9.09 -22.99 -5.95
CA ALA A 135 -8.66 -22.94 -4.55
C ALA A 135 -9.79 -23.23 -3.55
N ASP A 136 -10.99 -23.64 -4.00
CA ASP A 136 -12.14 -23.93 -3.16
C ASP A 136 -12.56 -22.73 -2.29
N GLY A 137 -12.43 -21.54 -2.86
CA GLY A 137 -12.69 -20.25 -2.26
C GLY A 137 -11.51 -19.65 -1.50
N ARG A 138 -10.48 -20.41 -1.09
CA ARG A 138 -9.37 -19.93 -0.22
C ARG A 138 -8.41 -19.00 -0.94
N THR A 139 -8.86 -17.78 -1.24
CA THR A 139 -8.14 -16.83 -2.10
C THR A 139 -8.12 -15.44 -1.49
N LEU A 140 -6.95 -14.82 -1.57
CA LEU A 140 -6.71 -13.43 -1.24
C LEU A 140 -6.30 -12.68 -2.51
N GLY A 141 -7.18 -11.81 -3.00
CA GLY A 141 -6.86 -10.92 -4.12
C GLY A 141 -6.27 -9.60 -3.61
N LEU A 142 -5.08 -9.23 -4.10
CA LEU A 142 -4.42 -7.97 -3.78
C LEU A 142 -4.55 -6.98 -4.94
N PHE A 143 -5.05 -5.77 -4.68
CA PHE A 143 -5.26 -4.75 -5.70
C PHE A 143 -4.48 -3.47 -5.41
N THR A 144 -3.93 -2.85 -6.44
CA THR A 144 -3.21 -1.57 -6.34
C THR A 144 -4.13 -0.36 -6.19
N SER A 145 -5.45 -0.51 -6.39
CA SER A 145 -6.44 0.55 -6.14
C SER A 145 -7.79 0.02 -5.68
N TYR A 146 -8.48 0.78 -4.82
CA TYR A 146 -9.86 0.48 -4.40
C TYR A 146 -10.85 0.49 -5.56
N ARG A 147 -10.64 1.36 -6.55
CA ARG A 147 -11.47 1.38 -7.77
C ARG A 147 -11.48 0.01 -8.44
N MET A 148 -10.31 -0.58 -8.61
CA MET A 148 -10.19 -1.88 -9.27
C MET A 148 -10.79 -3.00 -8.42
N LEU A 149 -10.52 -2.98 -7.11
CA LEU A 149 -11.16 -3.90 -6.17
C LEU A 149 -12.70 -3.87 -6.31
N ASN A 150 -13.31 -2.69 -6.20
CA ASN A 150 -14.77 -2.54 -6.28
C ASN A 150 -15.35 -3.04 -7.61
N LEU A 151 -14.66 -2.79 -8.72
CA LEU A 151 -15.12 -3.28 -10.03
C LEU A 151 -15.09 -4.81 -10.10
N VAL A 152 -14.01 -5.46 -9.66
CA VAL A 152 -13.94 -6.93 -9.62
C VAL A 152 -14.95 -7.53 -8.66
N ALA A 153 -15.10 -6.93 -7.47
CA ALA A 153 -16.08 -7.36 -6.49
C ALA A 153 -17.51 -7.31 -7.04
N GLY A 154 -17.87 -6.21 -7.73
CA GLY A 154 -19.16 -6.08 -8.41
C GLY A 154 -19.36 -7.12 -9.52
N HIS A 155 -18.33 -7.41 -10.31
CA HIS A 155 -18.39 -8.45 -11.36
C HIS A 155 -18.60 -9.86 -10.78
N LEU A 156 -17.91 -10.20 -9.69
CA LEU A 156 -18.06 -11.49 -9.00
C LEU A 156 -19.46 -11.65 -8.39
N GLN A 157 -20.06 -10.57 -7.89
CA GLN A 157 -21.44 -10.58 -7.42
C GLN A 157 -22.42 -10.79 -8.58
N ALA A 158 -22.21 -10.09 -9.70
CA ALA A 158 -23.08 -10.18 -10.86
C ALA A 158 -23.08 -11.57 -11.52
N CYS A 159 -21.95 -12.30 -11.51
CA CYS A 159 -21.88 -13.67 -12.03
C CYS A 159 -22.41 -14.74 -11.05
N GLY A 160 -22.84 -14.35 -9.84
CA GLY A 160 -23.43 -15.26 -8.87
C GLY A 160 -22.43 -16.11 -8.10
N TRP A 161 -21.23 -15.58 -7.82
CA TRP A 161 -20.24 -16.25 -6.96
C TRP A 161 -20.89 -16.76 -5.65
N GLY A 162 -20.90 -18.08 -5.46
CA GLY A 162 -21.67 -18.75 -4.40
C GLY A 162 -21.02 -18.80 -3.02
N GLY A 163 -19.90 -18.10 -2.80
CA GLY A 163 -19.15 -18.08 -1.55
C GLY A 163 -19.10 -16.69 -0.89
N PRO A 164 -18.83 -16.58 0.43
CA PRO A 164 -18.60 -15.28 1.05
C PRO A 164 -17.46 -14.51 0.37
N CYS A 165 -17.70 -13.23 0.16
CA CYS A 165 -16.73 -12.28 -0.35
C CYS A 165 -16.61 -11.15 0.68
N LEU A 166 -15.40 -10.92 1.20
CA LEU A 166 -15.12 -9.84 2.15
C LEU A 166 -14.11 -8.89 1.54
N GLU A 167 -14.35 -7.59 1.66
CA GLU A 167 -13.37 -6.57 1.34
C GLU A 167 -12.67 -6.13 2.62
N ALA A 168 -11.33 -6.13 2.62
CA ALA A 168 -10.56 -5.50 3.69
C ALA A 168 -10.24 -4.04 3.34
N ARG A 169 -10.73 -3.14 4.18
CA ARG A 169 -10.42 -1.70 4.17
C ARG A 169 -9.99 -1.30 5.57
N ASP A 170 -8.88 -0.57 5.66
CA ASP A 170 -8.48 0.12 6.89
C ASP A 170 -8.41 -0.80 8.14
N GLY A 171 -7.92 -2.03 7.95
CA GLY A 171 -7.76 -3.01 9.03
C GLY A 171 -9.02 -3.78 9.41
N SER A 172 -10.17 -3.50 8.78
CA SER A 172 -11.44 -4.22 8.97
C SER A 172 -11.85 -4.97 7.70
N ALA A 173 -12.54 -6.11 7.85
CA ALA A 173 -13.10 -6.87 6.73
C ALA A 173 -14.63 -6.76 6.76
N VAL A 174 -15.21 -6.25 5.67
CA VAL A 174 -16.67 -6.04 5.53
C VAL A 174 -17.17 -6.93 4.40
N ALA A 175 -18.34 -7.54 4.59
CA ALA A 175 -18.98 -8.31 3.54
C ALA A 175 -19.37 -7.37 2.38
N VAL A 176 -19.06 -7.77 1.14
CA VAL A 176 -19.19 -6.90 -0.05
C VAL A 176 -20.65 -6.49 -0.33
N ASP A 177 -21.61 -7.10 0.37
CA ASP A 177 -23.05 -6.87 0.36
C ASP A 177 -23.55 -5.81 1.37
N GLN A 178 -22.68 -5.17 2.17
CA GLN A 178 -23.08 -4.09 3.10
C GLN A 178 -22.56 -2.70 2.72
N PRO A 179 -23.37 -1.62 2.89
CA PRO A 179 -22.93 -0.25 2.67
C PRO A 179 -21.83 0.15 3.66
N VAL A 180 -20.72 0.68 3.11
CA VAL A 180 -19.50 1.03 3.84
C VAL A 180 -19.65 2.37 4.58
N PRO A 181 -19.24 2.49 5.87
CA PRO A 181 -19.18 3.77 6.58
C PRO A 181 -18.12 4.72 6.00
N ARG A 182 -18.38 6.04 6.01
CA ARG A 182 -17.45 7.04 5.47
C ARG A 182 -16.33 7.42 6.46
N ARG A 183 -15.14 6.88 6.18
CA ARG A 183 -13.75 7.39 6.31
C ARG A 183 -13.32 8.17 7.56
N ASP A 184 -12.22 7.67 8.14
CA ASP A 184 -11.19 8.43 8.85
C ASP A 184 -9.87 8.16 8.11
N ARG A 185 -9.14 9.22 7.73
CA ARG A 185 -7.81 9.06 7.10
C ARG A 185 -6.84 8.72 8.22
N HIS A 186 -6.00 7.70 8.06
CA HIS A 186 -4.63 7.50 8.59
C HIS A 186 -4.40 5.99 8.83
N GLY A 187 -3.99 5.29 7.77
CA GLY A 187 -3.52 3.90 7.84
C GLY A 187 -3.08 3.42 6.46
N ALA A 188 -1.90 2.80 6.37
CA ALA A 188 -1.45 2.14 5.14
C ALA A 188 -2.23 0.84 4.93
N ALA A 189 -3.48 0.96 4.48
CA ALA A 189 -4.32 -0.18 4.12
C ALA A 189 -3.89 -0.72 2.75
N ARG A 190 -3.60 -2.01 2.66
CA ARG A 190 -3.49 -2.71 1.36
C ARG A 190 -4.90 -3.11 0.94
N ASN A 191 -5.29 -2.83 -0.31
CA ASN A 191 -6.63 -3.17 -0.79
C ASN A 191 -6.69 -4.68 -1.06
N ARG A 192 -7.59 -5.39 -0.37
CA ARG A 192 -7.70 -6.84 -0.52
C ARG A 192 -9.13 -7.32 -0.55
N ILE A 193 -9.35 -8.41 -1.30
CA ILE A 193 -10.61 -9.16 -1.26
C ILE A 193 -10.34 -10.59 -0.78
N PHE A 194 -11.17 -11.07 0.13
CA PHE A 194 -11.15 -12.44 0.64
C PHE A 194 -12.34 -13.18 0.08
N LEU A 195 -12.05 -14.33 -0.49
CA LEU A 195 -13.07 -15.27 -0.91
C LEU A 195 -13.07 -16.44 0.08
N GLY A 196 -14.24 -17.02 0.34
CA GLY A 196 -14.39 -18.22 1.15
C GLY A 196 -15.54 -19.07 0.65
N ARG A 197 -15.71 -20.27 1.21
CA ARG A 197 -16.87 -21.14 0.97
C ARG A 197 -17.61 -21.34 2.29
N ARG A 198 -18.95 -21.25 2.30
CA ARG A 198 -19.72 -21.72 3.45
C ARG A 198 -19.51 -23.23 3.58
N ARG A 199 -19.06 -23.72 4.74
CA ARG A 199 -19.09 -25.16 5.02
C ARG A 199 -20.54 -25.62 4.92
N ARG A 200 -20.84 -26.56 4.01
CA ARG A 200 -22.11 -27.29 4.08
C ARG A 200 -22.10 -28.04 5.43
N SER A 201 -23.04 -27.72 6.31
CA SER A 201 -23.34 -28.59 7.45
C SER A 201 -23.71 -29.95 6.89
N ARG A 202 -23.00 -30.99 7.34
CA ARG A 202 -23.45 -32.37 7.17
C ARG A 202 -24.62 -32.63 8.10
#